data_AF-A0A396JRE4-F1
#
_entry.id   AF-A0A396JRE4-F1
#
_cell.length_a   1.000
_cell.length_b   1.000
_cell.length_c   1.000
_cell.angle_alpha   90.00
_cell.angle_beta   90.00
_cell.angle_gamma   90.00
#
_symmetry.space_group_name_H-M   'P 1'
#
loop_
_entity.id
_entity.type
_entity.pdbx_description
1 polymer ?
#
loop_
_entity_poly.entity_id
_entity_poly.type
_entity_poly.pdbx_seq_one_letter_code
_entity_poly.pdbx_strand_id
1 'polypeptide(L)'
;MGILSISHSTNLLSKIIKIPQNNDWYIPTRRKTRTNVVVFSHQGGGGNVIKSSNLSSVLTERSSSLVSSDHAATTLMDAGNLVLSQNGKNQTDIVVKDIVPYGGPTTTTTLIGLDDGIGIVKFLRGKKFFVTGSTGFLAKVLIEKILRTEPDVGKMYLLIKAKNKQAAMERLQNEIINTELFRCLRQIHGKSYQAFMLSKLVPIVGDICETNLGLDEELYDIIADEVDVIVNSAANTTFDERYDTAININTRGPCRLMAIAKKCKKLKLFLHVSTAYVNGQRQGRIMERPFSIGDCIAREKLIPGVPPKYLPTLDIENEINMILKNKGNIEDNLLAQKMKEMGLERARRYGWQDTYVFTKAMGEMMIDKLREDIPVVVIRPSVIESTLNEPFPGWMEGNRMMDPIVLCYGKGQLTGFLVDPNGVLDVVPADMVVNATLAAMAKHGTTQKRDINVYQIASSVVNPLVFQDLTRLLYEHYTSSPCIDSKGNPIQVPIMKLFSSSEEFSGHLWRDAIQKTGLTAMASSNGKMSQKIENICRKSVEQAKYLAKIYEPYTFYGGRFVINLFSYSSITEGNLDATGKVVVM
;
A
#
# COMPACT_ATOMS: atom_id res chain seq x y z
N MET A 1 -19.79 -8.24 25.52
CA MET A 1 -19.46 -6.79 25.45
C MET A 1 -18.11 -6.64 24.77
N GLY A 2 -17.86 -5.52 24.12
CA GLY A 2 -16.68 -5.30 23.28
C GLY A 2 -17.09 -4.45 22.07
N ILE A 3 -17.07 -3.13 22.24
CA ILE A 3 -17.45 -2.19 21.19
C ILE A 3 -16.23 -2.01 20.27
N LEU A 4 -16.45 -2.09 18.95
CA LEU A 4 -15.47 -1.71 17.95
C LEU A 4 -15.16 -0.21 18.08
N SER A 5 -14.08 0.11 18.79
CA SER A 5 -13.62 1.49 18.97
C SER A 5 -12.93 1.98 17.70
N ILE A 6 -13.71 2.58 16.80
CA ILE A 6 -13.17 3.40 15.73
C ILE A 6 -12.72 4.72 16.37
N SER A 7 -11.41 4.99 16.34
CA SER A 7 -10.83 6.16 16.99
C SER A 7 -11.21 7.47 16.28
N HIS A 8 -12.22 8.16 16.80
CA HIS A 8 -12.52 9.55 16.45
C HIS A 8 -11.91 10.50 17.49
N SER A 9 -10.99 11.36 17.04
CA SER A 9 -10.30 12.35 17.89
C SER A 9 -10.78 13.77 17.58
N THR A 10 -11.86 14.17 18.23
CA THR A 10 -12.46 15.52 18.24
C THR A 10 -13.10 15.72 19.62
N ASN A 11 -13.04 16.85 20.31
CA ASN A 11 -12.60 18.20 19.91
C ASN A 11 -12.27 19.06 21.17
N LEU A 12 -12.02 20.37 20.94
CA LEU A 12 -12.01 21.50 21.91
C LEU A 12 -10.69 21.71 22.70
N LEU A 13 -10.30 22.94 23.06
CA LEU A 13 -11.04 24.23 23.06
C LEU A 13 -10.24 25.39 22.42
N SER A 14 -10.94 26.48 22.11
CA SER A 14 -10.44 27.65 21.38
C SER A 14 -9.85 28.75 22.27
N LYS A 15 -9.17 29.72 21.65
CA LYS A 15 -9.23 31.14 22.05
C LYS A 15 -9.26 32.05 20.81
N ILE A 16 -9.88 33.22 20.97
CA ILE A 16 -10.41 34.04 19.87
C ILE A 16 -9.59 35.32 19.70
N ILE A 17 -9.25 35.68 18.45
CA ILE A 17 -9.10 37.07 18.03
C ILE A 17 -9.85 37.25 16.69
N LYS A 18 -10.68 38.30 16.59
CA LYS A 18 -11.30 38.78 15.34
C LYS A 18 -10.52 40.00 14.84
N ILE A 19 -10.48 40.24 13.52
CA ILE A 19 -10.49 41.53 12.80
C ILE A 19 -10.40 41.23 11.28
N PRO A 20 -10.96 42.06 10.37
CA PRO A 20 -11.85 41.52 9.34
C PRO A 20 -11.26 41.43 7.92
N GLN A 21 -12.07 40.88 7.01
CA GLN A 21 -11.88 41.01 5.56
C GLN A 21 -11.86 42.47 5.12
N ASN A 22 -11.04 42.77 4.11
CA ASN A 22 -11.38 43.76 3.10
C ASN A 22 -10.80 43.32 1.75
N ASN A 23 -11.44 43.69 0.65
CA ASN A 23 -10.91 43.43 -0.70
C ASN A 23 -9.80 44.45 -1.02
N ASP A 24 -8.84 44.08 -1.87
CA ASP A 24 -8.84 44.57 -3.26
C ASP A 24 -7.70 43.97 -4.12
N TRP A 25 -7.89 44.01 -5.44
CA TRP A 25 -6.94 43.53 -6.43
C TRP A 25 -5.96 44.64 -6.81
N TYR A 26 -4.65 44.45 -6.58
CA TYR A 26 -3.62 45.21 -7.29
C TYR A 26 -2.36 44.39 -7.60
N ILE A 27 -1.84 44.57 -8.81
CA ILE A 27 -0.55 44.05 -9.28
C ILE A 27 0.46 45.22 -9.26
N PRO A 28 1.54 45.14 -8.47
CA PRO A 28 2.73 45.98 -8.65
C PRO A 28 3.83 45.24 -9.43
N THR A 29 4.62 45.99 -10.20
CA THR A 29 5.68 45.47 -11.06
C THR A 29 7.04 45.34 -10.36
N ARG A 30 7.96 44.59 -11.00
CA ARG A 30 9.38 44.41 -10.63
C ARG A 30 10.02 45.63 -9.94
N ARG A 31 10.65 45.42 -8.77
CA ARG A 31 11.84 46.17 -8.35
C ARG A 31 12.97 45.22 -7.97
N LYS A 32 14.20 45.59 -8.35
CA LYS A 32 15.43 44.89 -7.94
C LYS A 32 15.88 45.42 -6.58
N THR A 33 16.30 44.53 -5.69
CA THR A 33 17.21 44.84 -4.58
C THR A 33 18.41 43.89 -4.67
N ARG A 34 19.57 44.33 -4.16
CA ARG A 34 20.84 43.63 -4.34
C ARG A 34 21.05 42.51 -3.32
N THR A 35 21.80 41.51 -3.79
CA THR A 35 22.55 40.53 -3.01
C THR A 35 23.15 41.05 -1.71
N ASN A 36 23.11 40.23 -0.67
CA ASN A 36 24.28 40.00 0.20
C ASN A 36 24.57 38.50 0.20
N VAL A 37 25.79 38.12 -0.13
CA VAL A 37 26.29 36.74 -0.10
C VAL A 37 27.23 36.62 1.10
N VAL A 38 27.00 35.63 1.95
CA VAL A 38 27.93 35.29 3.04
C VAL A 38 28.39 33.84 2.82
N VAL A 39 29.56 33.69 2.22
CA VAL A 39 30.30 32.43 2.18
C VAL A 39 31.19 32.39 3.41
N PHE A 40 31.12 31.31 4.18
CA PHE A 40 32.19 30.94 5.10
C PHE A 40 32.82 29.63 4.65
N SER A 41 34.10 29.69 4.32
CA SER A 41 34.95 28.55 4.01
C SER A 41 36.30 28.76 4.67
N HIS A 42 36.82 27.75 5.36
CA HIS A 42 38.20 27.31 5.21
C HIS A 42 38.46 25.99 5.95
N GLN A 43 39.59 25.37 5.60
CA GLN A 43 40.07 24.09 6.10
C GLN A 43 41.25 24.29 7.06
N GLY A 44 41.55 23.25 7.85
CA GLY A 44 42.93 22.74 7.91
C GLY A 44 43.82 23.18 9.07
N GLY A 45 44.23 22.17 9.86
CA GLY A 45 45.39 22.24 10.77
C GLY A 45 45.14 22.86 12.15
N GLY A 46 45.84 22.45 13.21
CA GLY A 46 46.72 21.27 13.29
C GLY A 46 47.73 21.30 14.45
N GLY A 47 47.58 20.39 15.42
CA GLY A 47 48.65 19.96 16.33
C GLY A 47 48.76 20.65 17.70
N ASN A 48 49.04 19.80 18.70
CA ASN A 48 49.69 20.08 20.00
C ASN A 48 48.97 20.93 21.08
N VAL A 49 49.22 20.73 22.40
CA VAL A 49 49.48 19.52 23.21
C VAL A 49 49.47 19.87 24.73
N ILE A 50 49.37 18.87 25.63
CA ILE A 50 49.73 18.88 27.08
C ILE A 50 48.71 19.42 28.15
N LYS A 51 48.23 18.48 28.99
CA LYS A 51 48.11 18.45 30.48
C LYS A 51 47.47 19.66 31.25
N SER A 52 46.36 19.46 31.99
CA SER A 52 46.27 19.06 33.43
C SER A 52 46.09 20.27 34.39
N SER A 53 45.46 20.23 35.57
CA SER A 53 44.89 19.17 36.44
C SER A 53 44.06 19.80 37.59
N ASN A 54 43.43 18.96 38.43
CA ASN A 54 42.97 19.22 39.82
C ASN A 54 41.64 20.03 39.99
N LEU A 55 40.82 19.84 41.05
CA LEU A 55 40.90 18.93 42.22
C LEU A 55 39.49 18.58 42.79
N SER A 56 39.34 17.40 43.42
CA SER A 56 38.46 17.00 44.58
C SER A 56 36.97 17.44 44.69
N SER A 57 36.06 16.77 45.42
CA SER A 57 36.06 15.61 46.33
C SER A 57 34.79 14.75 46.05
N VAL A 58 34.67 13.43 46.28
CA VAL A 58 35.06 12.52 47.39
C VAL A 58 34.17 12.65 48.64
N LEU A 59 33.17 11.75 48.77
CA LEU A 59 33.04 10.85 49.93
C LEU A 59 32.04 9.69 49.71
N THR A 60 32.33 8.57 50.37
CA THR A 60 31.53 7.35 50.58
C THR A 60 30.67 7.47 51.88
N GLU A 61 29.90 6.53 52.42
CA GLU A 61 29.78 5.05 52.33
C GLU A 61 28.44 4.54 52.94
N ARG A 62 28.07 3.26 52.72
CA ARG A 62 27.22 2.37 53.58
C ARG A 62 25.72 2.70 53.86
N SER A 63 24.94 1.82 54.52
CA SER A 63 24.51 0.44 54.14
C SER A 63 23.62 -0.24 55.21
N SER A 64 22.36 -0.56 54.89
CA SER A 64 21.51 -1.62 55.50
C SER A 64 20.15 -1.66 54.76
N SER A 65 19.45 -2.76 54.45
CA SER A 65 19.38 -4.19 54.84
C SER A 65 18.28 -4.56 55.84
N LEU A 66 17.21 -5.21 55.34
CA LEU A 66 16.30 -6.24 55.94
C LEU A 66 15.15 -6.42 54.89
N VAL A 67 14.88 -7.56 54.22
CA VAL A 67 14.58 -8.96 54.69
C VAL A 67 13.22 -8.99 55.40
N SER A 68 12.22 -9.83 55.10
CA SER A 68 12.06 -11.19 54.47
C SER A 68 10.62 -11.35 53.92
N SER A 69 10.13 -12.38 53.19
CA SER A 69 10.59 -13.59 52.44
C SER A 69 9.36 -14.06 51.58
N ASP A 70 8.94 -15.29 51.22
CA ASP A 70 9.28 -16.75 51.24
C ASP A 70 8.27 -17.46 50.25
N HIS A 71 8.20 -18.79 50.04
CA HIS A 71 9.15 -19.63 49.29
C HIS A 71 8.51 -20.96 48.78
N ALA A 72 9.34 -21.89 48.23
CA ALA A 72 9.08 -23.20 47.57
C ALA A 72 8.84 -23.12 46.03
N ALA A 73 9.58 -23.78 45.12
CA ALA A 73 10.53 -24.91 45.13
C ALA A 73 9.90 -26.33 45.23
N THR A 74 10.35 -27.39 44.51
CA THR A 74 11.48 -27.53 43.55
C THR A 74 11.02 -28.26 42.24
N THR A 75 11.68 -29.18 41.49
CA THR A 75 12.88 -30.05 41.63
C THR A 75 13.46 -30.42 40.24
N LEU A 76 14.58 -31.17 40.20
CA LEU A 76 15.41 -31.57 39.04
C LEU A 76 14.90 -32.79 38.24
N MET A 77 15.34 -32.93 36.97
CA MET A 77 16.26 -34.01 36.51
C MET A 77 16.86 -33.72 35.11
N ASP A 78 17.75 -34.59 34.62
CA ASP A 78 18.90 -34.27 33.74
C ASP A 78 19.13 -35.31 32.60
N ALA A 79 20.18 -35.10 31.79
CA ALA A 79 20.78 -35.91 30.73
C ALA A 79 20.21 -35.74 29.29
N GLY A 80 21.06 -35.71 28.23
CA GLY A 80 22.52 -35.75 28.27
C GLY A 80 23.22 -35.51 26.91
N ASN A 81 24.51 -35.19 26.96
CA ASN A 81 25.39 -35.01 25.79
C ASN A 81 25.88 -36.34 25.23
N LEU A 82 26.20 -36.36 23.93
CA LEU A 82 27.17 -37.31 23.37
C LEU A 82 28.03 -36.65 22.27
N VAL A 83 29.32 -36.55 22.54
CA VAL A 83 30.34 -36.10 21.59
C VAL A 83 31.23 -37.30 21.27
N LEU A 84 31.47 -37.57 19.99
CA LEU A 84 32.57 -38.41 19.54
C LEU A 84 33.29 -37.75 18.37
N SER A 85 34.61 -37.63 18.49
CA SER A 85 35.53 -37.35 17.39
C SER A 85 36.70 -38.32 17.49
N GLN A 86 37.24 -38.75 16.36
CA GLN A 86 38.58 -39.34 16.28
C GLN A 86 39.28 -38.88 15.00
N ASN A 87 40.61 -38.94 15.04
CA ASN A 87 41.50 -38.39 14.01
C ASN A 87 41.68 -39.34 12.81
N GLY A 88 42.00 -38.75 11.66
CA GLY A 88 42.49 -39.48 10.49
C GLY A 88 43.33 -38.58 9.59
N LYS A 89 44.63 -38.45 9.85
CA LYS A 89 45.57 -37.82 8.91
C LYS A 89 45.85 -38.78 7.76
N ASN A 90 45.88 -38.28 6.53
CA ASN A 90 46.90 -38.61 5.53
C ASN A 90 46.90 -37.58 4.40
N GLN A 91 48.04 -37.48 3.70
CA GLN A 91 48.36 -36.43 2.75
C GLN A 91 49.06 -37.05 1.52
N THR A 92 48.55 -36.77 0.32
CA THR A 92 49.23 -37.07 -0.95
C THR A 92 48.83 -36.07 -2.03
N ASP A 93 49.77 -35.23 -2.47
CA ASP A 93 49.63 -34.40 -3.66
C ASP A 93 49.85 -35.22 -4.94
N ILE A 94 48.96 -35.13 -5.94
CA ILE A 94 49.25 -35.58 -7.32
C ILE A 94 48.75 -34.55 -8.35
N VAL A 95 49.69 -33.70 -8.77
CA VAL A 95 49.98 -33.29 -10.16
C VAL A 95 48.81 -32.85 -11.08
N VAL A 96 48.82 -31.55 -11.42
CA VAL A 96 48.14 -30.97 -12.59
C VAL A 96 48.71 -31.55 -13.90
N LYS A 97 47.87 -31.76 -14.91
CA LYS A 97 48.34 -32.09 -16.27
C LYS A 97 47.51 -31.41 -17.35
N ASP A 98 48.13 -30.47 -18.06
CA ASP A 98 47.50 -29.75 -19.18
C ASP A 98 47.31 -30.64 -20.42
N ILE A 99 46.16 -30.49 -21.08
CA ILE A 99 46.01 -30.69 -22.52
C ILE A 99 45.13 -29.55 -23.04
N VAL A 100 45.66 -28.78 -24.00
CA VAL A 100 44.98 -27.64 -24.64
C VAL A 100 44.51 -28.03 -26.08
N PRO A 101 43.82 -27.18 -26.86
CA PRO A 101 42.49 -27.51 -27.35
C PRO A 101 42.46 -27.97 -28.81
N TYR A 102 41.29 -28.43 -29.26
CA TYR A 102 40.92 -28.41 -30.67
C TYR A 102 39.70 -27.49 -30.86
N GLY A 103 39.72 -26.63 -31.88
CA GLY A 103 38.66 -25.63 -32.05
C GLY A 103 38.53 -25.12 -33.48
N GLY A 104 37.39 -24.48 -33.75
CA GLY A 104 37.14 -23.75 -34.99
C GLY A 104 35.66 -23.78 -35.41
N PRO A 105 35.09 -22.70 -35.97
CA PRO A 105 35.57 -21.31 -35.99
C PRO A 105 34.74 -20.37 -35.08
N THR A 106 35.33 -19.25 -34.68
CA THR A 106 34.68 -18.23 -33.83
C THR A 106 33.79 -17.27 -34.61
N THR A 107 32.54 -17.11 -34.17
CA THR A 107 31.86 -15.80 -34.20
C THR A 107 31.94 -15.19 -32.80
N THR A 108 32.68 -14.09 -32.67
CA THR A 108 33.00 -13.49 -31.36
C THR A 108 31.84 -12.67 -30.80
N THR A 109 30.82 -13.35 -30.28
CA THR A 109 29.81 -12.75 -29.40
C THR A 109 30.24 -12.96 -27.95
N THR A 110 30.54 -11.87 -27.24
CA THR A 110 31.12 -11.90 -25.90
C THR A 110 30.20 -12.57 -24.89
N LEU A 111 30.68 -13.59 -24.18
CA LEU A 111 29.96 -14.35 -23.13
C LEU A 111 29.71 -13.56 -21.82
N ILE A 112 29.59 -12.23 -21.92
CA ILE A 112 29.37 -11.30 -20.79
C ILE A 112 27.88 -10.89 -20.69
N GLY A 113 27.04 -11.31 -21.65
CA GLY A 113 25.68 -10.76 -21.83
C GLY A 113 24.51 -11.48 -21.16
N LEU A 114 24.72 -12.54 -20.36
CA LEU A 114 23.64 -13.44 -19.89
C LEU A 114 23.30 -13.36 -18.39
N ASP A 115 24.11 -12.68 -17.57
CA ASP A 115 24.00 -12.73 -16.09
C ASP A 115 23.22 -11.54 -15.47
N ASP A 116 22.81 -10.56 -16.29
CA ASP A 116 22.09 -9.34 -15.85
C ASP A 116 20.57 -9.55 -15.61
N GLY A 117 20.04 -10.74 -15.95
CA GLY A 117 18.61 -11.05 -15.94
C GLY A 117 17.76 -10.04 -16.73
N ILE A 118 16.55 -9.73 -16.23
CA ILE A 118 15.70 -8.65 -16.79
C ILE A 118 16.16 -7.22 -16.42
N GLY A 119 17.39 -7.05 -15.92
CA GLY A 119 18.04 -5.75 -15.76
C GLY A 119 17.54 -4.87 -14.60
N ILE A 120 16.77 -5.40 -13.64
CA ILE A 120 16.24 -4.63 -12.50
C ILE A 120 17.35 -3.94 -11.71
N VAL A 121 18.36 -4.69 -11.28
CA VAL A 121 19.50 -4.17 -10.48
C VAL A 121 20.22 -3.05 -11.25
N LYS A 122 20.57 -3.32 -12.51
CA LYS A 122 21.21 -2.39 -13.46
C LYS A 122 20.39 -1.11 -13.69
N PHE A 123 19.06 -1.23 -13.74
CA PHE A 123 18.18 -0.07 -13.82
C PHE A 123 18.16 0.72 -12.50
N LEU A 124 18.00 0.07 -11.35
CA LEU A 124 17.89 0.75 -10.04
C LEU A 124 19.19 1.47 -9.60
N ARG A 125 20.36 0.94 -9.96
CA ARG A 125 21.67 1.45 -9.51
C ARG A 125 21.82 2.95 -9.81
N GLY A 126 22.17 3.70 -8.76
CA GLY A 126 22.37 5.15 -8.78
C GLY A 126 21.11 6.01 -8.95
N LYS A 127 19.92 5.44 -9.25
CA LYS A 127 18.73 6.23 -9.57
C LYS A 127 18.16 6.93 -8.35
N LYS A 128 17.75 8.19 -8.54
CA LYS A 128 17.06 8.99 -7.53
C LYS A 128 15.55 8.95 -7.76
N PHE A 129 14.80 8.78 -6.69
CA PHE A 129 13.36 8.57 -6.70
C PHE A 129 12.62 9.74 -6.05
N PHE A 130 11.43 10.06 -6.54
CA PHE A 130 10.44 10.86 -5.80
C PHE A 130 9.16 10.05 -5.61
N VAL A 131 8.79 9.78 -4.35
CA VAL A 131 7.74 8.83 -3.98
C VAL A 131 6.61 9.55 -3.24
N THR A 132 5.41 9.53 -3.80
CA THR A 132 4.18 9.99 -3.12
C THR A 132 3.48 8.81 -2.45
N GLY A 133 2.83 9.06 -1.30
CA GLY A 133 2.20 8.00 -0.51
C GLY A 133 3.21 7.05 0.16
N SER A 134 4.44 7.53 0.37
CA SER A 134 5.60 6.80 0.88
C SER A 134 5.39 6.05 2.20
N THR A 135 4.47 6.51 3.05
CA THR A 135 4.13 5.85 4.33
C THR A 135 3.03 4.79 4.19
N GLY A 136 2.45 4.61 3.00
CA GLY A 136 1.41 3.62 2.72
C GLY A 136 1.98 2.24 2.40
N PHE A 137 1.23 1.20 2.76
CA PHE A 137 1.54 -0.23 2.62
C PHE A 137 2.40 -0.60 1.40
N LEU A 138 1.85 -0.53 0.18
CA LEU A 138 2.57 -0.95 -1.04
C LEU A 138 3.84 -0.12 -1.30
N ALA A 139 3.79 1.19 -1.06
CA ALA A 139 4.95 2.06 -1.25
C ALA A 139 6.11 1.66 -0.33
N LYS A 140 5.82 1.20 0.90
CA LYS A 140 6.85 0.72 1.82
C LYS A 140 7.44 -0.62 1.40
N VAL A 141 6.63 -1.57 0.92
CA VAL A 141 7.16 -2.84 0.37
C VAL A 141 8.04 -2.57 -0.85
N LEU A 142 7.68 -1.60 -1.70
CA LEU A 142 8.50 -1.17 -2.82
C LEU A 142 9.82 -0.54 -2.37
N ILE A 143 9.80 0.34 -1.36
CA ILE A 143 11.02 0.95 -0.79
C ILE A 143 11.92 -0.12 -0.14
N GLU A 144 11.37 -1.06 0.62
CA GLU A 144 12.10 -2.20 1.20
C GLU A 144 12.78 -3.03 0.11
N LYS A 145 12.01 -3.51 -0.88
CA LYS A 145 12.53 -4.36 -1.94
C LYS A 145 13.61 -3.64 -2.74
N ILE A 146 13.45 -2.35 -3.09
CA ILE A 146 14.49 -1.61 -3.81
C ILE A 146 15.77 -1.52 -2.99
N LEU A 147 15.68 -1.09 -1.72
CA LEU A 147 16.86 -0.95 -0.84
C LEU A 147 17.58 -2.28 -0.59
N ARG A 148 16.85 -3.39 -0.53
CA ARG A 148 17.39 -4.75 -0.35
C ARG A 148 17.91 -5.38 -1.64
N THR A 149 17.36 -5.00 -2.80
CA THR A 149 17.75 -5.54 -4.12
C THR A 149 18.95 -4.79 -4.72
N GLU A 150 19.05 -3.48 -4.46
CA GLU A 150 20.15 -2.65 -4.97
C GLU A 150 20.55 -1.58 -3.93
N PRO A 151 21.46 -1.91 -2.99
CA PRO A 151 21.96 -0.98 -1.99
C PRO A 151 22.66 0.26 -2.56
N ASP A 152 23.12 0.25 -3.82
CA ASP A 152 23.69 1.41 -4.54
C ASP A 152 22.64 2.24 -5.28
N VAL A 153 21.34 2.06 -4.99
CA VAL A 153 20.29 3.02 -5.36
C VAL A 153 20.60 4.42 -4.83
N GLY A 154 20.17 5.45 -5.55
CA GLY A 154 20.31 6.85 -5.14
C GLY A 154 19.37 7.25 -4.00
N LYS A 155 19.27 8.56 -3.76
CA LYS A 155 18.35 9.12 -2.76
C LYS A 155 16.89 8.92 -3.17
N MET A 156 16.06 8.56 -2.20
CA MET A 156 14.60 8.54 -2.32
C MET A 156 14.02 9.74 -1.58
N TYR A 157 13.49 10.69 -2.33
CA TYR A 157 12.75 11.83 -1.83
C TYR A 157 11.30 11.38 -1.53
N LEU A 158 10.92 11.37 -0.26
CA LEU A 158 9.64 10.81 0.21
C LEU A 158 8.69 11.94 0.58
N LEU A 159 7.60 12.13 -0.18
CA LEU A 159 6.58 13.12 0.13
C LEU A 159 5.76 12.65 1.34
N ILE A 160 5.83 13.40 2.44
CA ILE A 160 5.20 13.11 3.73
C ILE A 160 4.40 14.33 4.19
N LYS A 161 3.07 14.16 4.30
CA LYS A 161 2.17 15.17 4.86
C LYS A 161 2.46 15.38 6.34
N ALA A 162 3.04 16.53 6.68
CA ALA A 162 3.51 16.88 8.02
C ALA A 162 3.39 18.40 8.25
N LYS A 163 3.46 18.84 9.52
CA LYS A 163 3.41 20.27 9.87
C LYS A 163 4.73 21.02 9.61
N ASN A 164 5.85 20.31 9.64
CA ASN A 164 7.22 20.85 9.48
C ASN A 164 8.22 19.70 9.22
N LYS A 165 9.49 20.05 8.94
CA LYS A 165 10.55 19.10 8.59
C LYS A 165 10.87 18.11 9.73
N GLN A 166 10.71 18.52 10.99
CA GLN A 166 10.84 17.64 12.17
C GLN A 166 9.75 16.56 12.23
N ALA A 167 8.47 16.95 12.12
CA ALA A 167 7.35 16.01 12.10
C ALA A 167 7.41 15.05 10.89
N ALA A 168 7.95 15.48 9.75
CA ALA A 168 8.20 14.58 8.62
C ALA A 168 9.29 13.53 8.92
N MET A 169 10.35 13.91 9.65
CA MET A 169 11.40 12.98 10.11
C MET A 169 10.86 11.99 11.16
N GLU A 170 10.01 12.44 12.09
CA GLU A 170 9.34 11.57 13.08
C GLU A 170 8.42 10.54 12.39
N ARG A 171 7.65 10.96 11.37
CA ARG A 171 6.86 10.04 10.54
C ARG A 171 7.72 9.07 9.75
N LEU A 172 8.84 9.52 9.16
CA LEU A 172 9.80 8.64 8.48
C LEU A 172 10.38 7.58 9.43
N GLN A 173 10.78 7.97 10.64
CA GLN A 173 11.29 7.04 11.65
C GLN A 173 10.20 6.04 12.07
N ASN A 174 9.01 6.50 12.45
CA ASN A 174 8.00 5.64 13.06
C ASN A 174 7.23 4.79 12.05
N GLU A 175 6.88 5.34 10.88
CA GLU A 175 6.02 4.67 9.89
C GLU A 175 6.79 3.93 8.80
N ILE A 176 8.13 4.08 8.74
CA ILE A 176 9.00 3.37 7.79
C ILE A 176 10.16 2.70 8.54
N ILE A 177 11.18 3.46 8.97
CA ILE A 177 12.48 2.90 9.40
C ILE A 177 12.37 1.94 10.60
N ASN A 178 11.52 2.25 11.58
CA ASN A 178 11.41 1.43 12.78
C ASN A 178 10.45 0.24 12.64
N THR A 179 9.65 0.18 11.56
CA THR A 179 8.65 -0.89 11.33
C THR A 179 9.29 -2.27 11.06
N GLU A 180 8.52 -3.34 11.29
CA GLU A 180 9.05 -4.71 11.15
C GLU A 180 9.37 -5.09 9.69
N LEU A 181 8.70 -4.50 8.70
CA LEU A 181 8.95 -4.73 7.28
C LEU A 181 10.46 -4.67 6.94
N PHE A 182 11.16 -3.69 7.50
CA PHE A 182 12.58 -3.47 7.24
C PHE A 182 13.52 -4.32 8.11
N ARG A 183 13.04 -5.38 8.80
CA ARG A 183 13.90 -6.22 9.67
C ARG A 183 15.00 -6.92 8.89
N CYS A 184 14.78 -7.30 7.64
CA CYS A 184 15.79 -7.92 6.80
C CYS A 184 16.93 -6.94 6.49
N LEU A 185 16.62 -5.70 6.11
CA LEU A 185 17.61 -4.63 5.99
C LEU A 185 18.31 -4.32 7.33
N ARG A 186 17.60 -4.41 8.45
CA ARG A 186 18.18 -4.26 9.81
C ARG A 186 19.16 -5.38 10.16
N GLN A 187 18.90 -6.61 9.69
CA GLN A 187 19.81 -7.75 9.82
C GLN A 187 21.04 -7.60 8.90
N ILE A 188 20.83 -7.21 7.63
CA ILE A 188 21.89 -7.00 6.63
C ILE A 188 22.88 -5.91 7.07
N HIS A 189 22.39 -4.75 7.52
CA HIS A 189 23.24 -3.60 7.84
C HIS A 189 23.64 -3.51 9.33
N GLY A 190 23.01 -4.29 10.21
CA GLY A 190 23.32 -4.36 11.64
C GLY A 190 23.40 -2.98 12.31
N LYS A 191 24.54 -2.69 12.94
CA LYS A 191 24.80 -1.38 13.60
C LYS A 191 24.72 -0.19 12.65
N SER A 192 24.98 -0.40 11.35
CA SER A 192 24.95 0.65 10.32
C SER A 192 23.54 0.91 9.76
N TYR A 193 22.52 0.15 10.18
CA TYR A 193 21.16 0.22 9.63
C TYR A 193 20.56 1.64 9.61
N GLN A 194 20.55 2.34 10.74
CA GLN A 194 20.00 3.71 10.81
C GLN A 194 20.78 4.69 9.92
N ALA A 195 22.11 4.57 9.87
CA ALA A 195 22.94 5.41 8.98
C ALA A 195 22.69 5.12 7.49
N PHE A 196 22.54 3.84 7.11
CA PHE A 196 22.17 3.44 5.76
C PHE A 196 20.80 4.01 5.38
N MET A 197 19.76 3.77 6.19
CA MET A 197 18.40 4.23 5.91
C MET A 197 18.33 5.76 5.78
N LEU A 198 18.98 6.51 6.66
CA LEU A 198 19.03 7.98 6.60
C LEU A 198 19.94 8.53 5.47
N SER A 199 20.88 7.74 4.94
CA SER A 199 21.65 8.12 3.74
C SER A 199 20.83 8.02 2.45
N LYS A 200 19.81 7.15 2.44
CA LYS A 200 18.95 6.88 1.27
C LYS A 200 17.62 7.64 1.33
N LEU A 201 16.93 7.66 2.47
CA LEU A 201 15.57 8.19 2.60
C LEU A 201 15.57 9.65 3.06
N VAL A 202 15.07 10.55 2.21
CA VAL A 202 14.98 12.00 2.48
C VAL A 202 13.50 12.38 2.65
N PRO A 203 13.05 12.73 3.87
CA PRO A 203 11.66 13.11 4.09
C PRO A 203 11.42 14.55 3.60
N ILE A 204 10.42 14.72 2.74
CA ILE A 204 9.99 16.00 2.21
C ILE A 204 8.60 16.33 2.76
N VAL A 205 8.45 17.52 3.33
CA VAL A 205 7.15 18.05 3.77
C VAL A 205 6.33 18.43 2.54
N GLY A 206 5.09 17.96 2.46
CA GLY A 206 4.15 18.43 1.45
C GLY A 206 2.88 17.57 1.36
N ASP A 207 1.91 18.03 0.58
CA ASP A 207 0.64 17.35 0.34
C ASP A 207 0.30 17.34 -1.15
N ILE A 208 -0.04 16.17 -1.68
CA ILE A 208 -0.51 15.99 -3.06
C ILE A 208 -1.80 16.79 -3.37
N CYS A 209 -2.50 17.28 -2.35
CA CYS A 209 -3.63 18.20 -2.45
C CYS A 209 -3.27 19.66 -2.80
N GLU A 210 -2.01 20.08 -2.61
CA GLU A 210 -1.58 21.49 -2.66
C GLU A 210 -0.87 21.84 -3.97
N THR A 211 -0.88 23.12 -4.36
CA THR A 211 -0.13 23.61 -5.53
C THR A 211 1.37 23.32 -5.35
N ASN A 212 2.04 22.85 -6.41
CA ASN A 212 3.43 22.36 -6.35
C ASN A 212 3.68 21.32 -5.23
N LEU A 213 2.63 20.59 -4.81
CA LEU A 213 2.64 19.62 -3.70
C LEU A 213 3.01 20.22 -2.32
N GLY A 214 2.92 21.54 -2.15
CA GLY A 214 3.34 22.23 -0.92
C GLY A 214 4.87 22.36 -0.75
N LEU A 215 5.64 22.15 -1.83
CA LEU A 215 7.10 22.25 -1.83
C LEU A 215 7.58 23.72 -1.78
N ASP A 216 8.70 23.95 -1.10
CA ASP A 216 9.50 25.17 -1.26
C ASP A 216 10.27 25.14 -2.60
N GLU A 217 10.67 26.32 -3.11
CA GLU A 217 11.31 26.44 -4.44
C GLU A 217 12.64 25.67 -4.52
N GLU A 218 13.40 25.62 -3.42
CA GLU A 218 14.66 24.87 -3.33
C GLU A 218 14.43 23.36 -3.49
N LEU A 219 13.48 22.77 -2.75
CA LEU A 219 13.14 21.35 -2.88
C LEU A 219 12.49 21.02 -4.23
N TYR A 220 11.74 21.96 -4.82
CA TYR A 220 11.18 21.81 -6.17
C TYR A 220 12.30 21.69 -7.22
N ASP A 221 13.28 22.59 -7.19
CA ASP A 221 14.42 22.57 -8.12
C ASP A 221 15.34 21.36 -7.89
N ILE A 222 15.56 20.94 -6.63
CA ILE A 222 16.29 19.69 -6.32
C ILE A 222 15.56 18.48 -6.95
N ILE A 223 14.24 18.38 -6.83
CA ILE A 223 13.47 17.29 -7.47
C ILE A 223 13.58 17.37 -9.01
N ALA A 224 13.48 18.57 -9.58
CA ALA A 224 13.59 18.79 -11.02
C ALA A 224 14.99 18.44 -11.58
N ASP A 225 16.06 18.71 -10.84
CA ASP A 225 17.42 18.51 -11.32
C ASP A 225 17.99 17.13 -11.00
N GLU A 226 17.44 16.42 -10.01
CA GLU A 226 18.02 15.16 -9.52
C GLU A 226 17.25 13.90 -9.86
N VAL A 227 15.92 13.93 -10.02
CA VAL A 227 15.09 12.70 -10.01
C VAL A 227 15.05 11.97 -11.36
N ASP A 228 15.34 10.66 -11.31
CA ASP A 228 15.24 9.74 -12.44
C ASP A 228 13.86 9.05 -12.52
N VAL A 229 13.20 8.77 -11.39
CA VAL A 229 11.93 8.04 -11.37
C VAL A 229 10.94 8.67 -10.39
N ILE A 230 9.73 8.94 -10.87
CA ILE A 230 8.61 9.37 -10.03
C ILE A 230 7.69 8.17 -9.78
N VAL A 231 7.39 7.89 -8.51
CA VAL A 231 6.45 6.84 -8.08
C VAL A 231 5.23 7.50 -7.44
N ASN A 232 4.12 7.48 -8.14
CA ASN A 232 2.84 8.01 -7.68
C ASN A 232 2.00 6.92 -7.01
N SER A 233 2.26 6.66 -5.72
CA SER A 233 1.50 5.71 -4.90
C SER A 233 0.53 6.38 -3.92
N ALA A 234 0.46 7.72 -3.89
CA ALA A 234 -0.57 8.42 -3.13
C ALA A 234 -1.97 8.20 -3.74
N ALA A 235 -2.88 7.70 -2.91
CA ALA A 235 -4.30 7.61 -3.20
C ALA A 235 -5.10 7.74 -1.89
N ASN A 236 -6.36 8.14 -2.00
CA ASN A 236 -7.35 7.82 -0.97
C ASN A 236 -8.13 6.60 -1.47
N THR A 237 -8.12 5.53 -0.68
CA THR A 237 -8.69 4.21 -1.02
C THR A 237 -10.04 3.93 -0.34
N THR A 238 -10.61 4.92 0.36
CA THR A 238 -11.91 4.79 1.03
C THR A 238 -13.03 4.84 0.00
N PHE A 239 -13.76 3.74 -0.19
CA PHE A 239 -14.78 3.62 -1.25
C PHE A 239 -15.93 4.64 -1.10
N ASP A 240 -16.27 5.02 0.12
CA ASP A 240 -17.29 6.03 0.45
C ASP A 240 -16.67 7.41 0.81
N GLU A 241 -15.48 7.76 0.31
CA GLU A 241 -14.92 9.10 0.51
C GLU A 241 -15.78 10.20 -0.16
N ARG A 242 -15.74 11.41 0.41
CA ARG A 242 -16.28 12.63 -0.20
C ARG A 242 -15.70 12.83 -1.60
N TYR A 243 -16.55 13.10 -2.58
CA TYR A 243 -16.11 13.29 -3.97
C TYR A 243 -15.07 14.42 -4.14
N ASP A 244 -15.15 15.49 -3.34
CA ASP A 244 -14.20 16.60 -3.39
C ASP A 244 -12.79 16.21 -2.89
N THR A 245 -12.70 15.48 -1.78
CA THR A 245 -11.45 14.86 -1.31
C THR A 245 -10.91 13.87 -2.35
N ALA A 246 -11.77 12.98 -2.86
CA ALA A 246 -11.38 11.93 -3.79
C ALA A 246 -10.84 12.49 -5.12
N ILE A 247 -11.53 13.43 -5.76
CA ILE A 247 -11.00 14.11 -6.97
C ILE A 247 -9.72 14.89 -6.67
N ASN A 248 -9.62 15.57 -5.52
CA ASN A 248 -8.45 16.40 -5.25
C ASN A 248 -7.16 15.58 -5.03
N ILE A 249 -7.27 14.34 -4.57
CA ILE A 249 -6.16 13.39 -4.41
C ILE A 249 -6.00 12.52 -5.66
N ASN A 250 -7.00 11.70 -6.00
CA ASN A 250 -6.87 10.62 -6.99
C ASN A 250 -6.85 11.12 -8.44
N THR A 251 -7.46 12.29 -8.73
CA THR A 251 -7.51 12.87 -10.09
C THR A 251 -6.56 14.07 -10.24
N ARG A 252 -6.69 15.09 -9.37
CA ARG A 252 -5.85 16.31 -9.45
C ARG A 252 -4.42 16.10 -8.95
N GLY A 253 -4.20 15.14 -8.04
CA GLY A 253 -2.87 14.78 -7.55
C GLY A 253 -1.92 14.33 -8.66
N PRO A 254 -2.30 13.33 -9.49
CA PRO A 254 -1.60 13.00 -10.72
C PRO A 254 -1.30 14.20 -11.63
N CYS A 255 -2.22 15.14 -11.84
CA CYS A 255 -1.98 16.33 -12.66
C CYS A 255 -0.83 17.20 -12.11
N ARG A 256 -0.81 17.45 -10.79
CA ARG A 256 0.24 18.24 -10.13
C ARG A 256 1.60 17.56 -10.19
N LEU A 257 1.61 16.25 -9.94
CA LEU A 257 2.84 15.45 -9.99
C LEU A 257 3.38 15.33 -11.42
N MET A 258 2.51 15.26 -12.43
CA MET A 258 2.90 15.32 -13.84
C MET A 258 3.45 16.71 -14.24
N ALA A 259 2.95 17.80 -13.66
CA ALA A 259 3.51 19.13 -13.86
C ALA A 259 4.95 19.25 -13.31
N ILE A 260 5.28 18.55 -12.22
CA ILE A 260 6.66 18.40 -11.71
C ILE A 260 7.47 17.47 -12.63
N ALA A 261 6.89 16.35 -13.08
CA ALA A 261 7.55 15.41 -13.99
C ALA A 261 8.07 16.09 -15.27
N LYS A 262 7.31 17.05 -15.83
CA LYS A 262 7.73 17.90 -16.96
C LYS A 262 8.90 18.86 -16.68
N LYS A 263 9.29 19.05 -15.42
CA LYS A 263 10.48 19.81 -15.03
C LYS A 263 11.68 18.90 -14.73
N CYS A 264 11.45 17.61 -14.49
CA CYS A 264 12.50 16.65 -14.14
C CYS A 264 13.46 16.37 -15.31
N LYS A 265 14.61 17.05 -15.32
CA LYS A 265 15.63 17.04 -16.39
C LYS A 265 16.23 15.67 -16.70
N LYS A 266 16.12 14.72 -15.76
CA LYS A 266 16.69 13.36 -15.86
C LYS A 266 15.65 12.24 -16.00
N LEU A 267 14.35 12.58 -15.95
CA LEU A 267 13.26 11.61 -15.78
C LEU A 267 13.31 10.48 -16.82
N LYS A 268 13.30 9.25 -16.30
CA LYS A 268 13.32 7.98 -17.04
C LYS A 268 11.94 7.33 -17.08
N LEU A 269 11.16 7.51 -16.02
CA LEU A 269 9.83 6.91 -15.90
C LEU A 269 8.95 7.66 -14.90
N PHE A 270 7.68 7.83 -15.27
CA PHE A 270 6.60 8.13 -14.34
C PHE A 270 5.78 6.85 -14.09
N LEU A 271 5.83 6.32 -12.86
CA LEU A 271 5.03 5.16 -12.45
C LEU A 271 3.80 5.61 -11.66
N HIS A 272 2.63 5.11 -12.04
CA HIS A 272 1.38 5.31 -11.30
C HIS A 272 0.85 4.00 -10.73
N VAL A 273 0.65 3.94 -9.41
CA VAL A 273 -0.14 2.88 -8.78
C VAL A 273 -1.61 3.24 -8.93
N SER A 274 -2.37 2.37 -9.58
CA SER A 274 -3.81 2.45 -9.77
C SER A 274 -4.50 1.26 -9.10
N THR A 275 -5.53 0.67 -9.70
CA THR A 275 -6.14 -0.61 -9.30
C THR A 275 -6.77 -1.30 -10.51
N ALA A 276 -6.86 -2.62 -10.53
CA ALA A 276 -7.57 -3.38 -11.57
C ALA A 276 -9.06 -3.00 -11.64
N TYR A 277 -9.65 -2.56 -10.51
CA TYR A 277 -11.06 -2.18 -10.44
C TYR A 277 -11.40 -0.83 -11.10
N VAL A 278 -10.43 -0.06 -11.62
CA VAL A 278 -10.71 1.05 -12.56
C VAL A 278 -11.41 0.59 -13.83
N ASN A 279 -11.37 -0.71 -14.14
CA ASN A 279 -12.21 -1.32 -15.17
C ASN A 279 -13.71 -1.29 -14.85
N GLY A 280 -14.12 -0.73 -13.71
CA GLY A 280 -15.51 -0.44 -13.36
C GLY A 280 -16.41 -1.66 -13.52
N GLN A 281 -17.64 -1.45 -13.99
CA GLN A 281 -18.64 -2.50 -14.14
C GLN A 281 -18.45 -3.41 -15.38
N ARG A 282 -17.26 -3.48 -15.99
CA ARG A 282 -16.92 -4.46 -17.05
C ARG A 282 -17.05 -5.90 -16.53
N GLN A 283 -17.38 -6.84 -17.40
CA GLN A 283 -17.63 -8.26 -17.07
C GLN A 283 -16.84 -9.17 -18.02
N GLY A 284 -16.63 -10.44 -17.63
CA GLY A 284 -15.87 -11.39 -18.43
C GLY A 284 -14.36 -11.09 -18.44
N ARG A 285 -13.64 -11.49 -19.49
CA ARG A 285 -12.18 -11.30 -19.59
C ARG A 285 -11.84 -9.85 -19.96
N ILE A 286 -11.16 -9.15 -19.05
CA ILE A 286 -10.84 -7.73 -19.14
C ILE A 286 -9.37 -7.54 -19.50
N MET A 287 -9.10 -7.00 -20.69
CA MET A 287 -7.74 -6.76 -21.19
C MET A 287 -7.09 -5.50 -20.59
N GLU A 288 -5.77 -5.53 -20.43
CA GLU A 288 -4.95 -4.33 -20.22
C GLU A 288 -5.17 -3.32 -21.37
N ARG A 289 -5.74 -2.17 -21.03
CA ARG A 289 -5.94 -1.03 -21.95
C ARG A 289 -5.79 0.29 -21.18
N PRO A 290 -5.03 1.28 -21.67
CA PRO A 290 -5.06 2.63 -21.13
C PRO A 290 -6.45 3.26 -21.34
N PHE A 291 -6.76 4.32 -20.60
CA PHE A 291 -7.93 5.15 -20.86
C PHE A 291 -7.52 6.43 -21.60
N SER A 292 -8.33 6.83 -22.56
CA SER A 292 -8.26 8.13 -23.20
C SER A 292 -9.20 9.14 -22.54
N ILE A 293 -8.95 10.43 -22.74
CA ILE A 293 -9.80 11.49 -22.20
C ILE A 293 -11.22 11.40 -22.76
N GLY A 294 -12.22 11.32 -21.86
CA GLY A 294 -13.64 11.19 -22.24
C GLY A 294 -14.21 9.78 -22.17
N ASP A 295 -13.39 8.77 -21.89
CA ASP A 295 -13.81 7.37 -21.74
C ASP A 295 -14.85 7.18 -20.64
N CYS A 296 -15.79 6.26 -20.87
CA CYS A 296 -16.98 6.06 -20.04
C CYS A 296 -17.49 4.63 -20.22
N ILE A 297 -17.41 3.81 -19.17
CA ILE A 297 -17.76 2.37 -19.22
C ILE A 297 -19.26 2.17 -19.49
N ALA A 298 -20.12 3.13 -19.12
CA ALA A 298 -21.54 3.09 -19.49
C ALA A 298 -21.76 3.09 -21.02
N ARG A 299 -20.78 3.50 -21.84
CA ARG A 299 -20.82 3.39 -23.32
C ARG A 299 -20.50 2.00 -23.84
N GLU A 300 -19.81 1.17 -23.06
CA GLU A 300 -19.42 -0.18 -23.48
C GLU A 300 -20.58 -1.18 -23.34
N LYS A 301 -21.57 -0.86 -22.49
CA LYS A 301 -22.80 -1.64 -22.29
C LYS A 301 -23.88 -1.42 -23.37
N LEU A 302 -23.48 -0.94 -24.56
CA LEU A 302 -24.39 -0.59 -25.65
C LEU A 302 -25.05 -1.83 -26.28
N ILE A 303 -26.38 -1.86 -26.24
CA ILE A 303 -27.19 -2.70 -27.13
C ILE A 303 -27.13 -2.09 -28.54
N PRO A 304 -26.98 -2.90 -29.62
CA PRO A 304 -27.03 -2.41 -30.98
C PRO A 304 -28.32 -1.60 -31.26
N GLY A 305 -28.17 -0.39 -31.80
CA GLY A 305 -29.29 0.48 -32.22
C GLY A 305 -29.50 1.75 -31.38
N VAL A 306 -28.87 1.91 -30.21
CA VAL A 306 -28.98 3.16 -29.43
C VAL A 306 -28.10 4.27 -30.05
N PRO A 307 -28.65 5.44 -30.43
CA PRO A 307 -27.85 6.51 -31.04
C PRO A 307 -26.82 7.12 -30.07
N PRO A 308 -25.55 7.37 -30.49
CA PRO A 308 -24.48 7.87 -29.62
C PRO A 308 -24.79 9.18 -28.89
N LYS A 309 -25.68 10.02 -29.43
CA LYS A 309 -26.08 11.33 -28.88
C LYS A 309 -26.74 11.27 -27.49
N TYR A 310 -27.16 10.10 -27.02
CA TYR A 310 -27.76 9.91 -25.69
C TYR A 310 -26.77 9.46 -24.61
N LEU A 311 -25.50 9.22 -24.96
CA LEU A 311 -24.51 8.63 -24.06
C LEU A 311 -23.70 9.69 -23.31
N PRO A 312 -23.54 9.57 -21.98
CA PRO A 312 -22.75 10.54 -21.21
C PRO A 312 -21.27 10.49 -21.60
N THR A 313 -20.71 11.62 -22.06
CA THR A 313 -19.25 11.84 -22.15
C THR A 313 -18.73 12.22 -20.77
N LEU A 314 -17.61 11.64 -20.34
CA LEU A 314 -16.96 12.04 -19.09
C LEU A 314 -16.12 13.30 -19.30
N ASP A 315 -16.56 14.42 -18.73
CA ASP A 315 -15.79 15.68 -18.77
C ASP A 315 -15.17 15.93 -17.39
N ILE A 316 -13.92 15.50 -17.24
CA ILE A 316 -13.17 15.57 -15.99
C ILE A 316 -12.95 17.02 -15.53
N GLU A 317 -12.81 17.96 -16.47
CA GLU A 317 -12.63 19.37 -16.14
C GLU A 317 -13.94 19.99 -15.64
N ASN A 318 -15.09 19.61 -16.21
CA ASN A 318 -16.38 19.98 -15.65
C ASN A 318 -16.70 19.31 -14.30
N GLU A 319 -16.30 18.05 -14.05
CA GLU A 319 -16.41 17.45 -12.70
C GLU A 319 -15.58 18.24 -11.67
N ILE A 320 -14.32 18.55 -11.99
CA ILE A 320 -13.43 19.36 -11.14
C ILE A 320 -14.04 20.75 -10.90
N ASN A 321 -14.52 21.42 -11.94
CA ASN A 321 -15.11 22.76 -11.84
C ASN A 321 -16.42 22.79 -11.05
N MET A 322 -17.26 21.75 -11.18
CA MET A 322 -18.48 21.57 -10.39
C MET A 322 -18.16 21.45 -8.90
N ILE A 323 -17.16 20.63 -8.54
CA ILE A 323 -16.70 20.48 -7.15
C ILE A 323 -16.15 21.79 -6.59
N LEU A 324 -15.30 22.49 -7.35
CA LEU A 324 -14.68 23.75 -6.90
C LEU A 324 -15.73 24.84 -6.62
N LYS A 325 -16.78 24.92 -7.44
CA LYS A 325 -17.90 25.86 -7.24
C LYS A 325 -18.78 25.53 -6.03
N ASN A 326 -18.85 24.26 -5.61
CA ASN A 326 -19.69 23.81 -4.49
C ASN A 326 -19.06 24.06 -3.09
N LYS A 327 -17.90 24.73 -2.99
CA LYS A 327 -17.28 25.14 -1.71
C LYS A 327 -17.95 26.38 -1.08
N GLY A 328 -19.26 26.32 -0.89
CA GLY A 328 -20.04 27.34 -0.18
C GLY A 328 -20.23 27.03 1.31
N ASN A 329 -20.70 28.01 2.08
CA ASN A 329 -20.97 27.88 3.52
C ASN A 329 -22.15 26.93 3.79
N ILE A 330 -21.85 25.65 3.97
CA ILE A 330 -22.78 24.59 4.41
C ILE A 330 -22.14 23.92 5.63
N GLU A 331 -22.94 23.48 6.61
CA GLU A 331 -22.43 22.72 7.76
C GLU A 331 -21.63 21.49 7.31
N ASP A 332 -20.42 21.32 7.85
CA ASP A 332 -19.41 20.38 7.34
C ASP A 332 -19.92 18.93 7.20
N ASN A 333 -20.78 18.49 8.13
CA ASN A 333 -21.35 17.14 8.14
C ASN A 333 -22.36 16.92 7.00
N LEU A 334 -23.25 17.89 6.76
CA LEU A 334 -24.24 17.81 5.67
C LEU A 334 -23.55 17.92 4.31
N LEU A 335 -22.54 18.79 4.22
CA LEU A 335 -21.68 18.89 3.03
C LEU A 335 -20.92 17.57 2.77
N ALA A 336 -20.37 16.95 3.81
CA ALA A 336 -19.66 15.68 3.69
C ALA A 336 -20.58 14.56 3.17
N GLN A 337 -21.78 14.38 3.75
CA GLN A 337 -22.75 13.38 3.27
C GLN A 337 -23.13 13.62 1.80
N LYS A 338 -23.50 14.86 1.45
CA LYS A 338 -23.87 15.23 0.08
C LYS A 338 -22.73 14.97 -0.92
N MET A 339 -21.46 15.16 -0.51
CA MET A 339 -20.29 14.86 -1.35
C MET A 339 -20.02 13.35 -1.48
N LYS A 340 -20.37 12.51 -0.51
CA LYS A 340 -20.32 11.04 -0.65
C LYS A 340 -21.39 10.55 -1.64
N GLU A 341 -22.62 11.01 -1.46
CA GLU A 341 -23.77 10.66 -2.32
C GLU A 341 -23.54 11.09 -3.77
N MET A 342 -23.07 12.32 -3.99
CA MET A 342 -22.72 12.83 -5.32
C MET A 342 -21.63 11.97 -6.00
N GLY A 343 -20.54 11.62 -5.30
CA GLY A 343 -19.46 10.81 -5.87
C GLY A 343 -19.94 9.45 -6.37
N LEU A 344 -20.81 8.81 -5.58
CA LEU A 344 -21.43 7.52 -5.94
C LEU A 344 -22.41 7.66 -7.11
N GLU A 345 -23.19 8.75 -7.19
CA GLU A 345 -24.06 9.04 -8.33
C GLU A 345 -23.25 9.22 -9.62
N ARG A 346 -22.20 10.06 -9.60
CA ARG A 346 -21.32 10.28 -10.77
C ARG A 346 -20.65 8.98 -11.20
N ALA A 347 -20.05 8.23 -10.28
CA ALA A 347 -19.41 6.95 -10.60
C ALA A 347 -20.37 6.00 -11.34
N ARG A 348 -21.58 5.80 -10.80
CA ARG A 348 -22.61 4.94 -11.38
C ARG A 348 -23.08 5.43 -12.74
N ARG A 349 -23.29 6.75 -12.90
CA ARG A 349 -23.68 7.40 -14.16
C ARG A 349 -22.70 7.14 -15.30
N TYR A 350 -21.41 7.00 -15.00
CA TYR A 350 -20.36 6.76 -16.00
C TYR A 350 -19.91 5.29 -16.10
N GLY A 351 -20.49 4.37 -15.31
CA GLY A 351 -20.26 2.92 -15.40
C GLY A 351 -19.22 2.35 -14.42
N TRP A 352 -18.86 3.10 -13.39
CA TRP A 352 -18.05 2.65 -12.24
C TRP A 352 -18.94 2.29 -11.04
N GLN A 353 -18.45 1.46 -10.11
CA GLN A 353 -19.21 1.07 -8.92
C GLN A 353 -19.23 2.13 -7.80
N ASP A 354 -18.11 2.83 -7.60
CA ASP A 354 -17.90 3.77 -6.49
C ASP A 354 -16.95 4.94 -6.85
N THR A 355 -16.86 5.89 -5.91
CA THR A 355 -16.07 7.12 -6.01
C THR A 355 -14.56 6.85 -6.12
N TYR A 356 -14.03 5.80 -5.48
CA TYR A 356 -12.61 5.49 -5.48
C TYR A 356 -12.16 5.06 -6.88
N VAL A 357 -12.76 4.01 -7.45
CA VAL A 357 -12.34 3.49 -8.76
C VAL A 357 -12.59 4.48 -9.89
N PHE A 358 -13.65 5.29 -9.79
CA PHE A 358 -13.96 6.35 -10.74
C PHE A 358 -12.92 7.48 -10.72
N THR A 359 -12.56 7.97 -9.53
CA THR A 359 -11.54 9.04 -9.41
C THR A 359 -10.13 8.57 -9.75
N LYS A 360 -9.84 7.28 -9.58
CA LYS A 360 -8.61 6.64 -10.07
C LYS A 360 -8.58 6.52 -11.60
N ALA A 361 -9.68 6.10 -12.24
CA ALA A 361 -9.78 6.08 -13.70
C ALA A 361 -9.61 7.47 -14.32
N MET A 362 -10.24 8.50 -13.73
CA MET A 362 -10.00 9.90 -14.12
C MET A 362 -8.54 10.35 -13.91
N GLY A 363 -7.87 9.85 -12.88
CA GLY A 363 -6.44 10.07 -12.66
C GLY A 363 -5.57 9.51 -13.80
N GLU A 364 -5.87 8.32 -14.31
CA GLU A 364 -5.20 7.74 -15.48
C GLU A 364 -5.45 8.53 -16.77
N MET A 365 -6.70 8.92 -17.03
CA MET A 365 -7.06 9.75 -18.18
C MET A 365 -6.33 11.11 -18.17
N MET A 366 -6.20 11.72 -16.99
CA MET A 366 -5.45 12.96 -16.84
C MET A 366 -3.93 12.76 -16.94
N ILE A 367 -3.39 11.60 -16.57
CA ILE A 367 -1.99 11.24 -16.85
C ILE A 367 -1.76 11.16 -18.36
N ASP A 368 -2.57 10.43 -19.12
CA ASP A 368 -2.38 10.31 -20.57
C ASP A 368 -2.59 11.65 -21.30
N LYS A 369 -3.62 12.42 -20.92
CA LYS A 369 -3.83 13.79 -21.43
C LYS A 369 -2.62 14.71 -21.19
N LEU A 370 -1.91 14.54 -20.07
CA LEU A 370 -0.87 15.49 -19.65
C LEU A 370 0.57 15.02 -19.88
N ARG A 371 0.86 13.73 -20.09
CA ARG A 371 2.24 13.21 -20.05
C ARG A 371 3.19 13.73 -21.14
N GLU A 372 2.67 14.19 -22.28
CA GLU A 372 3.49 14.52 -23.46
C GLU A 372 4.45 13.35 -23.82
N ASP A 373 5.74 13.60 -23.93
CA ASP A 373 6.77 12.59 -24.25
C ASP A 373 7.16 11.69 -23.06
N ILE A 374 6.66 11.94 -21.84
CA ILE A 374 7.09 11.21 -20.64
C ILE A 374 6.66 9.72 -20.73
N PRO A 375 7.60 8.76 -20.55
CA PRO A 375 7.28 7.35 -20.42
C PRO A 375 6.42 7.09 -19.18
N VAL A 376 5.29 6.40 -19.35
CA VAL A 376 4.37 6.08 -18.25
C VAL A 376 4.21 4.58 -18.09
N VAL A 377 4.30 4.11 -16.84
CA VAL A 377 3.83 2.78 -16.43
C VAL A 377 2.67 2.95 -15.45
N VAL A 378 1.54 2.32 -15.73
CA VAL A 378 0.40 2.22 -14.82
C VAL A 378 0.30 0.79 -14.30
N ILE A 379 0.47 0.63 -12.99
CA ILE A 379 0.30 -0.65 -12.30
C ILE A 379 -1.12 -0.71 -11.74
N ARG A 380 -1.92 -1.68 -12.19
CA ARG A 380 -3.30 -1.92 -11.78
C ARG A 380 -3.38 -3.22 -10.95
N PRO A 381 -3.06 -3.20 -9.65
CA PRO A 381 -3.23 -4.36 -8.78
C PRO A 381 -4.71 -4.60 -8.45
N SER A 382 -5.10 -5.85 -8.26
CA SER A 382 -6.38 -6.22 -7.65
C SER A 382 -6.33 -6.02 -6.12
N VAL A 383 -6.92 -6.92 -5.32
CA VAL A 383 -6.89 -6.78 -3.86
C VAL A 383 -5.51 -7.17 -3.34
N ILE A 384 -4.75 -6.20 -2.82
CA ILE A 384 -3.40 -6.44 -2.30
C ILE A 384 -3.47 -6.92 -0.86
N GLU A 385 -3.09 -8.17 -0.66
CA GLU A 385 -3.04 -8.83 0.65
C GLU A 385 -1.60 -8.93 1.18
N SER A 386 -1.40 -9.66 2.30
CA SER A 386 -0.09 -9.87 2.92
C SER A 386 0.98 -10.41 1.96
N THR A 387 2.26 -10.19 2.29
CA THR A 387 3.40 -10.73 1.52
C THR A 387 3.43 -12.26 1.56
N LEU A 388 3.67 -12.91 0.42
CA LEU A 388 3.74 -14.37 0.35
C LEU A 388 5.10 -14.89 0.81
N ASN A 389 6.20 -14.26 0.38
CA ASN A 389 7.57 -14.70 0.67
C ASN A 389 8.46 -13.55 1.17
N GLU A 390 8.41 -12.39 0.52
CA GLU A 390 9.40 -11.32 0.70
C GLU A 390 8.85 -10.06 1.40
N PRO A 391 9.63 -9.38 2.27
CA PRO A 391 10.92 -9.81 2.81
C PRO A 391 10.81 -10.96 3.81
N PHE A 392 9.59 -11.23 4.31
CA PHE A 392 9.22 -12.43 5.06
C PHE A 392 7.70 -12.69 4.87
N PRO A 393 7.24 -13.95 4.96
CA PRO A 393 5.84 -14.31 4.76
C PRO A 393 4.91 -13.67 5.80
N GLY A 394 3.70 -13.32 5.37
CA GLY A 394 2.62 -12.84 6.23
C GLY A 394 2.76 -11.38 6.70
N TRP A 395 3.71 -10.59 6.18
CA TRP A 395 3.77 -9.17 6.53
C TRP A 395 2.60 -8.40 5.91
N MET A 396 1.92 -7.65 6.75
CA MET A 396 0.77 -6.81 6.44
C MET A 396 0.79 -5.57 7.36
N GLU A 397 -0.01 -4.55 7.05
CA GLU A 397 -0.10 -3.35 7.88
C GLU A 397 -1.56 -2.90 8.08
N GLY A 398 -2.10 -3.10 9.27
CA GLY A 398 -3.52 -2.84 9.56
C GLY A 398 -4.46 -3.77 8.78
N ASN A 399 -5.76 -3.61 8.98
CA ASN A 399 -6.77 -4.49 8.38
C ASN A 399 -7.42 -3.77 7.19
N ARG A 400 -7.30 -4.32 5.98
CA ARG A 400 -7.93 -3.81 4.75
C ARG A 400 -8.81 -4.88 4.10
N MET A 401 -9.79 -4.42 3.31
CA MET A 401 -10.65 -5.23 2.43
C MET A 401 -11.09 -6.60 2.97
N MET A 402 -10.31 -7.67 2.76
CA MET A 402 -10.64 -9.03 3.21
C MET A 402 -10.24 -9.32 4.67
N ASP A 403 -9.20 -8.67 5.22
CA ASP A 403 -8.72 -8.88 6.60
C ASP A 403 -9.82 -8.83 7.67
N PRO A 404 -10.75 -7.85 7.66
CA PRO A 404 -11.80 -7.79 8.67
C PRO A 404 -12.77 -8.97 8.57
N ILE A 405 -12.97 -9.54 7.38
CA ILE A 405 -13.85 -10.69 7.15
C ILE A 405 -13.19 -11.95 7.69
N VAL A 406 -11.90 -12.17 7.37
CA VAL A 406 -11.09 -13.28 7.88
C VAL A 406 -11.00 -13.24 9.41
N LEU A 407 -10.65 -12.08 9.99
CA LEU A 407 -10.50 -11.92 11.43
C LEU A 407 -11.82 -11.98 12.20
N CYS A 408 -12.93 -11.49 11.65
CA CYS A 408 -14.25 -11.65 12.27
C CYS A 408 -14.74 -13.10 12.17
N TYR A 409 -14.40 -13.83 11.11
CA TYR A 409 -14.71 -15.24 10.97
C TYR A 409 -13.96 -16.09 12.01
N GLY A 410 -12.62 -16.00 12.06
CA GLY A 410 -11.80 -16.75 13.03
C GLY A 410 -12.15 -16.48 14.50
N LYS A 411 -12.71 -15.30 14.81
CA LYS A 411 -13.21 -14.93 16.15
C LYS A 411 -14.65 -15.39 16.43
N GLY A 412 -15.27 -16.18 15.54
CA GLY A 412 -16.67 -16.64 15.65
C GLY A 412 -17.72 -15.51 15.54
N GLN A 413 -17.30 -14.31 15.16
CA GLN A 413 -18.16 -13.11 15.12
C GLN A 413 -19.00 -13.12 13.84
N LEU A 414 -18.41 -13.52 12.71
CA LEU A 414 -19.08 -13.68 11.42
C LEU A 414 -19.47 -15.16 11.18
N THR A 415 -20.73 -15.42 10.86
CA THR A 415 -21.24 -16.78 10.52
C THR A 415 -21.87 -16.87 9.14
N GLY A 416 -21.88 -15.77 8.39
CA GLY A 416 -22.35 -15.71 7.01
C GLY A 416 -21.93 -14.43 6.31
N PHE A 417 -21.98 -14.41 4.97
CA PHE A 417 -21.48 -13.32 4.13
C PHE A 417 -22.31 -13.15 2.85
N LEU A 418 -22.43 -11.90 2.35
CA LEU A 418 -23.23 -11.55 1.17
C LEU A 418 -22.36 -11.50 -0.09
N VAL A 419 -22.53 -12.48 -0.97
CA VAL A 419 -21.60 -12.79 -2.06
C VAL A 419 -22.22 -13.75 -3.07
N ASP A 420 -21.77 -13.73 -4.32
CA ASP A 420 -22.00 -14.86 -5.24
C ASP A 420 -21.09 -16.03 -4.81
N PRO A 421 -21.61 -17.21 -4.42
CA PRO A 421 -20.78 -18.36 -4.08
C PRO A 421 -19.81 -18.79 -5.20
N ASN A 422 -20.16 -18.51 -6.46
CA ASN A 422 -19.36 -18.76 -7.66
C ASN A 422 -18.54 -17.53 -8.12
N GLY A 423 -18.66 -16.42 -7.40
CA GLY A 423 -17.85 -15.23 -7.60
C GLY A 423 -16.38 -15.54 -7.34
N VAL A 424 -15.49 -14.92 -8.11
CA VAL A 424 -14.04 -15.02 -7.93
C VAL A 424 -13.55 -13.79 -7.21
N LEU A 425 -12.89 -14.00 -6.07
CA LEU A 425 -12.10 -12.97 -5.41
C LEU A 425 -10.75 -12.88 -6.13
N ASP A 426 -10.36 -11.68 -6.55
CA ASP A 426 -9.06 -11.43 -7.17
C ASP A 426 -8.12 -10.78 -6.14
N VAL A 427 -7.30 -11.62 -5.51
CA VAL A 427 -6.27 -11.24 -4.53
C VAL A 427 -4.88 -11.48 -5.08
N VAL A 428 -3.93 -10.65 -4.66
CA VAL A 428 -2.50 -10.72 -5.01
C VAL A 428 -1.60 -10.37 -3.81
N PRO A 429 -0.52 -11.13 -3.55
CA PRO A 429 0.46 -10.77 -2.51
C PRO A 429 1.21 -9.47 -2.81
N ALA A 430 1.46 -8.66 -1.77
CA ALA A 430 2.14 -7.36 -1.92
C ALA A 430 3.55 -7.45 -2.54
N ASP A 431 4.29 -8.53 -2.28
CA ASP A 431 5.61 -8.79 -2.86
C ASP A 431 5.55 -9.17 -4.34
N MET A 432 4.52 -9.92 -4.77
CA MET A 432 4.26 -10.13 -6.21
C MET A 432 3.95 -8.82 -6.92
N VAL A 433 3.14 -7.94 -6.32
CA VAL A 433 2.83 -6.61 -6.87
C VAL A 433 4.11 -5.77 -7.03
N VAL A 434 5.01 -5.81 -6.04
CA VAL A 434 6.29 -5.09 -6.09
C VAL A 434 7.26 -5.69 -7.09
N ASN A 435 7.42 -7.01 -7.15
CA ASN A 435 8.32 -7.66 -8.10
C ASN A 435 7.90 -7.38 -9.56
N ALA A 436 6.61 -7.45 -9.88
CA ALA A 436 6.07 -7.05 -11.19
C ALA A 436 6.20 -5.53 -11.46
N THR A 437 6.04 -4.68 -10.43
CA THR A 437 6.31 -3.23 -10.53
C THR A 437 7.75 -2.95 -10.92
N LEU A 438 8.73 -3.63 -10.30
CA LEU A 438 10.16 -3.47 -10.60
C LEU A 438 10.52 -3.98 -12.01
N ALA A 439 9.94 -5.11 -12.45
CA ALA A 439 10.12 -5.61 -13.81
C ALA A 439 9.59 -4.62 -14.87
N ALA A 440 8.41 -4.04 -14.63
CA ALA A 440 7.84 -3.01 -15.49
C ALA A 440 8.69 -1.72 -15.50
N MET A 441 9.19 -1.29 -14.32
CA MET A 441 10.09 -0.15 -14.20
C MET A 441 11.39 -0.34 -14.99
N ALA A 442 12.05 -1.50 -14.85
CA ALA A 442 13.32 -1.77 -15.49
C ALA A 442 13.21 -1.73 -17.03
N LYS A 443 12.20 -2.40 -17.60
CA LYS A 443 11.93 -2.40 -19.04
C LYS A 443 11.67 -1.00 -19.60
N HIS A 444 10.74 -0.27 -19.01
CA HIS A 444 10.25 0.98 -19.59
C HIS A 444 11.11 2.18 -19.25
N GLY A 445 11.68 2.22 -18.04
CA GLY A 445 12.67 3.22 -17.65
C GLY A 445 14.03 3.06 -18.36
N THR A 446 14.41 1.84 -18.78
CA THR A 446 15.59 1.65 -19.64
C THR A 446 15.29 2.09 -21.07
N THR A 447 14.18 1.64 -21.66
CA THR A 447 13.86 1.92 -23.07
C THR A 447 13.34 3.34 -23.33
N GLN A 448 12.79 4.03 -22.33
CA GLN A 448 12.27 5.42 -22.43
C GLN A 448 11.34 5.64 -23.64
N LYS A 449 10.51 4.64 -23.95
CA LYS A 449 9.47 4.79 -24.98
C LYS A 449 8.42 5.80 -24.53
N ARG A 450 7.93 6.59 -25.47
CA ARG A 450 6.98 7.70 -25.26
C ARG A 450 5.52 7.22 -25.14
N ASP A 451 5.33 6.03 -24.56
CA ASP A 451 4.05 5.33 -24.47
C ASP A 451 3.55 5.18 -23.02
N ILE A 452 2.29 4.75 -22.89
CA ILE A 452 1.64 4.44 -21.61
C ILE A 452 1.39 2.94 -21.52
N ASN A 453 2.10 2.28 -20.60
CA ASN A 453 2.09 0.83 -20.45
C ASN A 453 1.26 0.46 -19.22
N VAL A 454 0.15 -0.25 -19.44
CA VAL A 454 -0.74 -0.71 -18.37
C VAL A 454 -0.46 -2.17 -18.06
N TYR A 455 -0.23 -2.48 -16.78
CA TYR A 455 -0.10 -3.85 -16.29
C TYR A 455 -1.16 -4.16 -15.24
N GLN A 456 -1.96 -5.20 -15.46
CA GLN A 456 -2.87 -5.74 -14.47
C GLN A 456 -2.12 -6.78 -13.64
N ILE A 457 -2.08 -6.60 -12.32
CA ILE A 457 -1.50 -7.57 -11.39
C ILE A 457 -2.66 -8.16 -10.60
N ALA A 458 -3.02 -9.39 -10.96
CA ALA A 458 -4.27 -10.03 -10.65
C ALA A 458 -4.09 -11.56 -10.74
N SER A 459 -5.07 -12.35 -10.30
CA SER A 459 -5.02 -13.81 -10.34
C SER A 459 -6.17 -14.46 -11.14
N SER A 460 -7.33 -13.81 -11.25
CA SER A 460 -8.61 -14.42 -11.65
C SER A 460 -8.75 -14.99 -13.07
N VAL A 461 -7.76 -14.83 -13.95
CA VAL A 461 -7.72 -15.44 -15.29
C VAL A 461 -6.81 -16.67 -15.36
N VAL A 462 -5.92 -16.86 -14.39
CA VAL A 462 -4.92 -17.94 -14.37
C VAL A 462 -5.15 -18.89 -13.19
N ASN A 463 -5.33 -18.35 -11.98
CA ASN A 463 -5.71 -19.09 -10.78
C ASN A 463 -6.90 -18.40 -10.06
N PRO A 464 -8.15 -18.74 -10.38
CA PRO A 464 -9.33 -18.07 -9.82
C PRO A 464 -9.72 -18.62 -8.44
N LEU A 465 -9.55 -17.80 -7.39
CA LEU A 465 -10.05 -18.09 -6.05
C LEU A 465 -11.57 -17.84 -5.95
N VAL A 466 -12.37 -18.91 -5.92
CA VAL A 466 -13.84 -18.83 -5.80
C VAL A 466 -14.24 -18.64 -4.33
N PHE A 467 -15.28 -17.85 -4.04
CA PHE A 467 -15.70 -17.55 -2.67
C PHE A 467 -16.16 -18.78 -1.85
N GLN A 468 -16.74 -19.81 -2.48
CA GLN A 468 -17.03 -21.09 -1.82
C GLN A 468 -15.75 -21.81 -1.35
N ASP A 469 -14.67 -21.76 -2.14
CA ASP A 469 -13.41 -22.41 -1.82
C ASP A 469 -12.62 -21.61 -0.78
N LEU A 470 -12.63 -20.27 -0.86
CA LEU A 470 -12.14 -19.40 0.21
C LEU A 470 -12.86 -19.69 1.55
N THR A 471 -14.18 -19.90 1.52
CA THR A 471 -14.96 -20.26 2.70
C THR A 471 -14.53 -21.60 3.30
N ARG A 472 -14.29 -22.60 2.45
CA ARG A 472 -13.79 -23.91 2.85
C ARG A 472 -12.38 -23.83 3.43
N LEU A 473 -11.46 -23.13 2.76
CA LEU A 473 -10.07 -22.91 3.21
C LEU A 473 -10.00 -22.19 4.55
N LEU A 474 -10.85 -21.17 4.77
CA LEU A 474 -10.94 -20.46 6.05
C LEU A 474 -11.46 -21.38 7.18
N TYR A 475 -12.45 -22.23 6.88
CA TYR A 475 -12.97 -23.20 7.84
C TYR A 475 -11.92 -24.26 8.19
N GLU A 476 -11.23 -24.82 7.19
CA GLU A 476 -10.13 -25.77 7.35
C GLU A 476 -9.02 -25.16 8.23
N HIS A 477 -8.57 -23.94 7.90
CA HIS A 477 -7.54 -23.21 8.65
C HIS A 477 -7.91 -22.98 10.11
N TYR A 478 -9.09 -22.39 10.39
CA TYR A 478 -9.49 -22.11 11.78
C TYR A 478 -9.98 -23.35 12.55
N THR A 479 -10.24 -24.48 11.89
CA THR A 479 -10.42 -25.77 12.56
C THR A 479 -9.08 -26.36 13.01
N SER A 480 -8.03 -26.26 12.17
CA SER A 480 -6.68 -26.74 12.52
C SER A 480 -5.89 -25.77 13.42
N SER A 481 -6.18 -24.48 13.34
CA SER A 481 -5.46 -23.40 14.03
C SER A 481 -6.46 -22.34 14.54
N PRO A 482 -7.32 -22.70 15.51
CA PRO A 482 -8.35 -21.81 16.03
C PRO A 482 -7.76 -20.58 16.71
N CYS A 483 -8.43 -19.43 16.55
CA CYS A 483 -8.17 -18.27 17.41
C CYS A 483 -8.48 -18.59 18.87
N ILE A 484 -7.78 -17.95 19.80
CA ILE A 484 -7.95 -18.16 21.23
C ILE A 484 -8.81 -17.04 21.85
N ASP A 485 -9.74 -17.39 22.73
CA ASP A 485 -10.58 -16.43 23.47
C ASP A 485 -9.84 -15.77 24.64
N SER A 486 -10.47 -14.78 25.29
CA SER A 486 -9.87 -14.07 26.43
C SER A 486 -9.71 -14.89 27.71
N LYS A 487 -9.97 -16.21 27.67
CA LYS A 487 -9.84 -17.18 28.76
C LYS A 487 -8.88 -18.32 28.40
N GLY A 488 -8.28 -18.32 27.20
CA GLY A 488 -7.38 -19.38 26.73
C GLY A 488 -8.06 -20.52 25.95
N ASN A 489 -9.35 -20.44 25.65
CA ASN A 489 -10.08 -21.51 24.94
C ASN A 489 -10.00 -21.34 23.42
N PRO A 490 -9.85 -22.43 22.64
CA PRO A 490 -10.07 -22.44 21.21
C PRO A 490 -11.47 -21.98 20.80
N ILE A 491 -11.55 -20.97 19.93
CA ILE A 491 -12.79 -20.51 19.30
C ILE A 491 -13.15 -21.46 18.16
N GLN A 492 -14.23 -22.21 18.33
CA GLN A 492 -14.78 -23.07 17.28
C GLN A 492 -15.65 -22.26 16.33
N VAL A 493 -15.40 -22.38 15.02
CA VAL A 493 -16.11 -21.65 13.98
C VAL A 493 -16.96 -22.60 13.12
N PRO A 494 -18.22 -22.28 12.80
CA PRO A 494 -19.00 -23.05 11.84
C PRO A 494 -18.54 -22.74 10.40
N ILE A 495 -18.82 -23.61 9.43
CA ILE A 495 -18.69 -23.26 8.00
C ILE A 495 -19.52 -21.98 7.73
N MET A 496 -18.90 -20.97 7.13
CA MET A 496 -19.56 -19.69 6.84
C MET A 496 -20.68 -19.88 5.82
N LYS A 497 -21.87 -19.32 6.08
CA LYS A 497 -22.99 -19.38 5.13
C LYS A 497 -22.90 -18.27 4.09
N LEU A 498 -22.81 -18.63 2.82
CA LEU A 498 -22.82 -17.66 1.72
C LEU A 498 -24.26 -17.38 1.29
N PHE A 499 -24.56 -16.12 1.01
CA PHE A 499 -25.90 -15.64 0.63
C PHE A 499 -25.84 -14.78 -0.62
N SER A 500 -26.63 -15.13 -1.64
CA SER A 500 -26.84 -14.29 -2.82
C SER A 500 -27.94 -13.24 -2.61
N SER A 501 -28.73 -13.35 -1.53
CA SER A 501 -29.83 -12.43 -1.20
C SER A 501 -29.55 -11.61 0.07
N SER A 502 -29.69 -10.28 -0.05
CA SER A 502 -29.57 -9.34 1.06
C SER A 502 -30.63 -9.54 2.15
N GLU A 503 -31.81 -10.04 1.78
CA GLU A 503 -32.89 -10.38 2.72
C GLU A 503 -32.55 -11.64 3.53
N GLU A 504 -32.10 -12.71 2.87
CA GLU A 504 -31.71 -13.97 3.53
C GLU A 504 -30.52 -13.76 4.47
N PHE A 505 -29.52 -13.01 4.00
CA PHE A 505 -28.36 -12.58 4.79
C PHE A 505 -28.79 -11.77 6.02
N SER A 506 -29.66 -10.77 5.84
CA SER A 506 -30.20 -9.98 6.95
C SER A 506 -30.96 -10.84 7.96
N GLY A 507 -31.78 -11.77 7.49
CA GLY A 507 -32.51 -12.72 8.32
C GLY A 507 -31.58 -13.69 9.07
N HIS A 508 -30.47 -14.11 8.46
CA HIS A 508 -29.45 -14.93 9.11
C HIS A 508 -28.74 -14.17 10.22
N LEU A 509 -28.25 -12.96 9.95
CA LEU A 509 -27.60 -12.11 10.95
C LEU A 509 -28.53 -11.80 12.13
N TRP A 510 -29.83 -11.58 11.89
CA TRP A 510 -30.81 -11.41 12.96
C TRP A 510 -30.94 -12.64 13.86
N ARG A 511 -31.04 -13.84 13.27
CA ARG A 511 -31.11 -15.11 14.03
C ARG A 511 -29.82 -15.36 14.83
N ASP A 512 -28.67 -15.14 14.21
CA ASP A 512 -27.35 -15.27 14.82
C ASP A 512 -27.16 -14.32 16.02
N ALA A 513 -27.55 -13.05 15.89
CA ALA A 513 -27.48 -12.06 16.96
C ALA A 513 -28.38 -12.41 18.17
N ILE A 514 -29.58 -12.95 17.92
CA ILE A 514 -30.52 -13.41 18.96
C ILE A 514 -29.97 -14.66 19.68
N GLN A 515 -29.38 -15.60 18.95
CA GLN A 515 -28.74 -16.79 19.53
C GLN A 515 -27.52 -16.43 20.38
N LYS A 516 -26.60 -15.59 19.86
CA LYS A 516 -25.41 -15.11 20.58
C LYS A 516 -25.70 -14.26 21.81
N THR A 517 -26.95 -13.78 21.98
CA THR A 517 -27.40 -13.06 23.18
C THR A 517 -28.16 -13.94 24.19
N GLY A 518 -28.22 -15.27 23.97
CA GLY A 518 -28.70 -16.26 24.95
C GLY A 518 -30.23 -16.39 25.05
N LEU A 519 -30.98 -15.76 24.16
CA LEU A 519 -32.43 -15.58 24.29
C LEU A 519 -33.28 -16.84 24.09
N THR A 520 -32.71 -17.93 23.56
CA THR A 520 -33.40 -19.24 23.52
C THR A 520 -33.53 -19.90 24.90
N ALA A 521 -32.73 -19.49 25.89
CA ALA A 521 -32.74 -20.06 27.25
C ALA A 521 -33.43 -19.16 28.29
N MET A 522 -33.73 -17.91 27.97
CA MET A 522 -34.34 -16.93 28.90
C MET A 522 -35.59 -16.26 28.34
N ALA A 523 -36.44 -17.06 27.68
CA ALA A 523 -37.83 -16.69 27.41
C ALA A 523 -38.64 -16.73 28.73
N SER A 524 -38.48 -15.70 29.57
CA SER A 524 -39.36 -15.47 30.71
C SER A 524 -40.81 -15.25 30.22
N SER A 525 -41.79 -15.51 31.09
CA SER A 525 -43.20 -15.76 30.72
C SER A 525 -44.00 -14.58 30.14
N ASN A 526 -43.35 -13.51 29.71
CA ASN A 526 -43.91 -12.44 28.90
C ASN A 526 -42.99 -12.20 27.69
N GLY A 527 -43.40 -12.64 26.51
CA GLY A 527 -42.58 -12.68 25.28
C GLY A 527 -42.25 -11.33 24.63
N LYS A 528 -41.76 -10.35 25.40
CA LYS A 528 -41.23 -9.08 24.91
C LYS A 528 -39.72 -9.03 25.10
N MET A 529 -39.00 -8.94 23.97
CA MET A 529 -37.57 -8.69 23.91
C MET A 529 -37.18 -7.48 24.77
N SER A 530 -36.07 -7.57 25.51
CA SER A 530 -35.54 -6.39 26.19
C SER A 530 -35.09 -5.36 25.15
N GLN A 531 -35.74 -4.20 25.12
CA GLN A 531 -35.54 -3.17 24.10
C GLN A 531 -34.08 -2.69 24.00
N LYS A 532 -33.29 -2.85 25.08
CA LYS A 532 -31.84 -2.61 25.09
C LYS A 532 -31.06 -3.65 24.26
N ILE A 533 -31.43 -4.93 24.34
CA ILE A 533 -30.81 -6.03 23.58
C ILE A 533 -31.26 -5.97 22.11
N GLU A 534 -32.53 -5.66 21.87
CA GLU A 534 -33.07 -5.45 20.52
C GLU A 534 -32.29 -4.37 19.76
N ASN A 535 -32.06 -3.21 20.41
CA ASN A 535 -31.28 -2.11 19.85
C ASN A 535 -29.80 -2.46 19.61
N ILE A 536 -29.21 -3.38 20.38
CA ILE A 536 -27.83 -3.88 20.15
C ILE A 536 -27.82 -4.77 18.89
N CYS A 537 -28.73 -5.74 18.81
CA CYS A 537 -28.85 -6.62 17.65
C CYS A 537 -29.13 -5.82 16.38
N ARG A 538 -30.06 -4.85 16.44
CA ARG A 538 -30.39 -3.94 15.34
C ARG A 538 -29.17 -3.18 14.83
N LYS A 539 -28.39 -2.56 15.72
CA LYS A 539 -27.16 -1.84 15.34
C LYS A 539 -26.13 -2.75 14.68
N SER A 540 -25.96 -3.98 15.18
CA SER A 540 -25.05 -4.97 14.59
C SER A 540 -25.48 -5.37 13.17
N VAL A 541 -26.78 -5.63 12.95
CA VAL A 541 -27.30 -6.02 11.64
C VAL A 541 -27.26 -4.86 10.65
N GLU A 542 -27.63 -3.64 11.04
CA GLU A 542 -27.53 -2.48 10.14
C GLU A 542 -26.07 -2.12 9.78
N GLN A 543 -25.12 -2.28 10.71
CA GLN A 543 -23.69 -2.12 10.40
C GLN A 543 -23.20 -3.18 9.40
N ALA A 544 -23.61 -4.44 9.56
CA ALA A 544 -23.26 -5.52 8.65
C ALA A 544 -23.90 -5.35 7.25
N LYS A 545 -25.17 -4.92 7.17
CA LYS A 545 -25.83 -4.52 5.92
C LYS A 545 -25.11 -3.38 5.21
N TYR A 546 -24.69 -2.35 5.95
CA TYR A 546 -23.97 -1.21 5.40
C TYR A 546 -22.63 -1.64 4.78
N LEU A 547 -21.85 -2.47 5.47
CA LEU A 547 -20.61 -3.04 4.92
C LEU A 547 -20.89 -3.94 3.71
N ALA A 548 -21.90 -4.81 3.78
CA ALA A 548 -22.28 -5.67 2.66
C ALA A 548 -22.64 -4.86 1.41
N LYS A 549 -23.42 -3.77 1.55
CA LYS A 549 -23.77 -2.84 0.46
C LYS A 549 -22.56 -2.07 -0.12
N ILE A 550 -21.49 -1.89 0.65
CA ILE A 550 -20.23 -1.28 0.16
C ILE A 550 -19.43 -2.30 -0.65
N TYR A 551 -19.36 -3.55 -0.20
CA TYR A 551 -18.58 -4.60 -0.86
C TYR A 551 -19.35 -5.37 -1.95
N GLU A 552 -20.67 -5.28 -2.01
CA GLU A 552 -21.56 -5.90 -3.02
C GLU A 552 -21.06 -5.75 -4.48
N PRO A 553 -20.58 -4.59 -4.96
CA PRO A 553 -20.05 -4.47 -6.31
C PRO A 553 -18.75 -5.25 -6.59
N TYR A 554 -18.07 -5.70 -5.53
CA TYR A 554 -16.85 -6.51 -5.56
C TYR A 554 -17.16 -8.00 -5.30
N THR A 555 -18.07 -8.32 -4.38
CA THR A 555 -18.46 -9.70 -4.06
C THR A 555 -19.37 -10.34 -5.13
N PHE A 556 -20.02 -9.52 -5.97
CA PHE A 556 -20.77 -9.98 -7.16
C PHE A 556 -20.06 -9.60 -8.48
N TYR A 557 -18.73 -9.44 -8.46
CA TYR A 557 -17.97 -9.02 -9.65
C TYR A 557 -17.72 -10.19 -10.62
N GLY A 558 -18.27 -10.10 -11.83
CA GLY A 558 -18.05 -11.06 -12.93
C GLY A 558 -16.89 -10.71 -13.87
N GLY A 559 -16.12 -9.64 -13.60
CA GLY A 559 -14.91 -9.31 -14.35
C GLY A 559 -13.70 -10.15 -13.92
N ARG A 560 -12.84 -10.52 -14.88
CA ARG A 560 -11.64 -11.33 -14.70
C ARG A 560 -10.47 -10.67 -15.43
N PHE A 561 -9.41 -10.29 -14.72
CA PHE A 561 -8.36 -9.42 -15.27
C PHE A 561 -7.29 -10.22 -16.02
N VAL A 562 -7.11 -9.93 -17.32
CA VAL A 562 -6.09 -10.57 -18.17
C VAL A 562 -4.75 -9.86 -18.01
N ILE A 563 -3.73 -10.65 -17.70
CA ILE A 563 -2.36 -10.21 -17.43
C ILE A 563 -1.54 -10.40 -18.72
N ASN A 564 -0.88 -9.34 -19.22
CA ASN A 564 0.12 -9.46 -20.29
C ASN A 564 1.49 -8.89 -19.85
N LEU A 565 1.79 -9.01 -18.55
CA LEU A 565 3.19 -9.21 -18.17
C LEU A 565 3.78 -10.37 -18.99
N PHE A 566 5.04 -10.18 -19.36
CA PHE A 566 5.95 -11.04 -20.12
C PHE A 566 5.62 -12.55 -20.08
N SER A 567 5.89 -13.24 -21.19
CA SER A 567 5.87 -14.71 -21.27
C SER A 567 6.49 -15.32 -20.01
N TYR A 568 5.66 -16.03 -19.23
CA TYR A 568 5.81 -16.18 -17.77
C TYR A 568 7.12 -16.83 -17.27
N SER A 569 7.90 -17.44 -18.17
CA SER A 569 9.25 -17.96 -17.91
C SER A 569 10.21 -16.88 -17.40
N SER A 570 10.24 -15.69 -18.02
CA SER A 570 11.27 -14.68 -17.75
C SER A 570 11.07 -13.87 -16.45
N ILE A 571 10.13 -14.28 -15.59
CA ILE A 571 9.88 -13.71 -14.25
C ILE A 571 10.03 -14.80 -13.17
N THR A 572 10.08 -16.08 -13.55
CA THR A 572 10.06 -17.24 -12.64
C THR A 572 11.39 -17.96 -12.50
N GLU A 573 12.40 -17.59 -13.29
CA GLU A 573 13.82 -18.01 -13.11
C GLU A 573 14.38 -17.43 -11.80
N GLY A 574 14.12 -18.16 -10.71
CA GLY A 574 14.42 -17.80 -9.33
C GLY A 574 13.55 -18.53 -8.30
N ASN A 575 12.32 -18.93 -8.69
CA ASN A 575 11.36 -19.66 -7.84
C ASN A 575 11.00 -21.02 -8.46
N LEU A 576 11.95 -21.96 -8.41
CA LEU A 576 11.67 -23.40 -8.55
C LEU A 576 11.57 -24.00 -7.15
N ASP A 577 10.52 -24.79 -6.90
CA ASP A 577 10.47 -25.64 -5.71
C ASP A 577 11.39 -26.87 -5.87
N ALA A 578 11.57 -27.64 -4.79
CA ALA A 578 12.37 -28.87 -4.80
C ALA A 578 11.79 -30.01 -5.68
N THR A 579 10.66 -29.77 -6.37
CA THR A 579 10.02 -30.70 -7.32
C THR A 579 10.10 -30.20 -8.77
N GLY A 580 10.73 -29.05 -9.02
CA GLY A 580 10.89 -28.47 -10.36
C GLY A 580 9.61 -27.86 -10.93
N LYS A 581 8.61 -27.56 -10.09
CA LYS A 581 7.38 -26.89 -10.53
C LYS A 581 7.54 -25.37 -10.49
N VAL A 582 6.96 -24.71 -11.48
CA VAL A 582 6.85 -23.24 -11.50
C VAL A 582 5.83 -22.81 -10.45
N VAL A 583 6.25 -21.98 -9.50
CA VAL A 583 5.36 -21.37 -8.51
C VAL A 583 4.55 -20.26 -9.19
N VAL A 584 3.45 -20.64 -9.83
CA VAL A 584 2.41 -19.74 -10.33
C VAL A 584 1.38 -19.50 -9.23
N MET A 585 1.27 -18.24 -8.80
CA MET A 585 0.19 -17.63 -7.99
C MET A 585 -0.50 -18.55 -6.97
#